data_AF-A0A3R9W9P9-F1
#
_entry.id   AF-A0A3R9W9P9-F1
#
_cell.length_a   1.000
_cell.length_b   1.000
_cell.length_c   1.000
_cell.angle_alpha   90.00
_cell.angle_beta   90.00
_cell.angle_gamma   90.00
#
_symmetry.space_group_name_H-M   'P 1'
#
loop_
_entity.id
_entity.type
_entity.pdbx_description
1 polymer ?
#
loop_
_entity_poly.entity_id
_entity_poly.type
_entity_poly.pdbx_seq_one_letter_code
_entity_poly.pdbx_strand_id
1 'polypeptide(L)' 'MHAHHQTPAVPGVGDHHNATTTERGSFAVARCTCGWAGPARRSRDRARLDAAAHMAAPPERP' A
#
# COMPACT_ATOMS: atom_id res chain seq x y z
N MET A 1 0.27 -8.02 24.05
CA MET A 1 0.51 -6.73 23.38
C MET A 1 0.74 -7.01 21.91
N HIS A 2 -0.19 -6.66 21.03
CA HIS A 2 -0.08 -6.98 19.60
C HIS A 2 0.94 -6.04 18.95
N ALA A 3 2.19 -6.47 18.86
CA ALA A 3 3.21 -5.79 18.07
C ALA A 3 2.85 -5.96 16.59
N HIS A 4 2.37 -4.88 15.96
CA HIS A 4 2.30 -4.79 14.51
C HIS A 4 3.74 -4.83 13.98
N HIS A 5 4.29 -6.03 13.81
CA HIS A 5 5.56 -6.27 13.16
C HIS A 5 5.40 -5.93 11.67
N GLN A 6 5.58 -4.66 11.35
CA GLN A 6 5.76 -4.27 9.96
C GLN A 6 7.18 -4.71 9.57
N THR A 7 7.27 -5.82 8.85
CA THR A 7 8.53 -6.24 8.23
C THR A 7 8.98 -5.14 7.27
N PRO A 8 10.23 -4.63 7.37
CA PRO A 8 10.73 -3.68 6.40
C PRO A 8 10.93 -4.41 5.07
N ALA A 9 10.07 -4.13 4.09
CA ALA A 9 10.32 -4.54 2.71
C ALA A 9 11.50 -3.72 2.19
N VAL A 10 12.63 -4.39 1.91
CA VAL A 10 13.78 -3.77 1.26
C VAL A 10 13.43 -3.51 -0.21
N PRO A 11 13.39 -2.25 -0.69
CA PRO A 11 13.11 -1.98 -2.09
C PRO A 11 14.36 -2.31 -2.91
N GLY A 12 14.25 -3.34 -3.76
CA GLY A 12 15.21 -3.58 -4.82
C GLY A 12 15.27 -2.39 -5.76
N VAL A 13 16.48 -1.93 -6.05
CA VAL A 13 16.76 -0.79 -6.92
C VAL A 13 16.13 -0.98 -8.31
N GLY A 14 15.11 -0.16 -8.59
CA GLY A 14 14.49 -0.07 -9.91
C GLY A 14 12.99 0.09 -9.80
N ASP A 15 12.51 1.34 -9.65
CA ASP A 15 11.12 1.79 -9.85
C ASP A 15 9.99 0.86 -9.36
N HIS A 16 10.27 -0.04 -8.40
CA HIS A 16 9.35 -1.12 -8.08
C HIS A 16 8.42 -0.62 -6.98
N HIS A 17 7.35 0.04 -7.41
CA HIS A 17 6.25 0.42 -6.55
C HIS A 17 5.68 -0.85 -5.89
N ASN A 18 5.93 -1.02 -4.58
CA ASN A 18 5.36 -2.12 -3.82
C ASN A 18 4.23 -1.58 -2.93
N ALA A 19 2.99 -1.71 -3.41
CA ALA A 19 1.81 -1.30 -2.67
C ALA A 19 1.25 -2.47 -1.85
N THR A 20 1.14 -2.29 -0.55
CA THR A 20 0.57 -3.24 0.40
C THR A 20 -0.65 -2.65 1.09
N THR A 21 -1.62 -3.50 1.47
CA THR A 21 -2.78 -3.06 2.23
C THR A 21 -2.54 -3.25 3.73
N THR A 22 -2.70 -2.19 4.50
CA THR A 22 -2.68 -2.21 5.97
C THR A 22 -4.08 -1.99 6.52
N GLU A 23 -4.35 -2.60 7.67
CA GLU A 23 -5.64 -2.53 8.35
C GLU A 23 -5.56 -1.65 9.60
N ARG A 24 -6.54 -0.78 9.76
CA ARG A 24 -6.68 0.14 10.89
C ARG A 24 -8.13 0.06 11.39
N GLY A 25 -8.39 -0.91 12.28
CA GLY A 25 -9.73 -1.21 12.77
C GLY A 25 -10.61 -1.77 11.65
N SER A 26 -11.76 -1.13 11.41
CA SER A 26 -12.72 -1.54 10.34
C SER A 26 -12.37 -1.02 8.94
N PHE A 27 -11.19 -0.42 8.76
CA PHE A 27 -10.75 0.16 7.49
C PHE A 27 -9.45 -0.49 7.01
N ALA A 28 -9.37 -0.71 5.71
CA ALA A 28 -8.17 -1.09 4.99
C ALA A 28 -7.67 0.09 4.14
N VAL A 29 -6.36 0.30 4.13
CA VAL A 29 -5.69 1.41 3.44
C VAL A 29 -4.53 0.85 2.64
N ALA A 30 -4.44 1.18 1.35
CA ALA A 30 -3.27 0.86 0.54
C ALA A 30 -2.12 1.82 0.87
N ARG A 31 -0.89 1.31 0.97
CA ARG A 31 0.33 2.09 1.14
C ARG A 31 1.41 1.54 0.25
N CYS A 32 2.08 2.41 -0.49
CA CYS A 32 3.23 2.06 -1.29
C CYS A 32 4.53 2.46 -0.59
N THR A 33 5.58 1.69 -0.81
CA THR A 33 6.95 2.01 -0.38
C THR A 33 7.48 3.32 -0.98
N CYS A 34 6.86 3.84 -2.05
CA CYS A 34 7.17 5.17 -2.60
C CYS A 34 6.64 6.35 -1.76
N GLY A 35 5.86 6.08 -0.71
CA GLY A 35 5.24 7.09 0.15
C GLY A 35 3.78 7.41 -0.18
N TRP A 36 3.24 6.87 -1.28
CA TRP A 36 1.82 7.01 -1.61
C TRP A 36 0.94 6.23 -0.63
N ALA A 37 -0.18 6.83 -0.23
CA ALA A 37 -1.21 6.18 0.56
C ALA A 37 -2.57 6.38 -0.11
N GLY A 38 -3.24 5.27 -0.39
CA GLY A 38 -4.58 5.24 -0.94
C GLY A 38 -5.66 5.64 0.08
N PRO A 39 -6.90 5.80 -0.37
CA PRO A 39 -8.04 6.12 0.49
C PRO A 39 -8.37 4.99 1.48
N ALA A 40 -8.94 5.36 2.63
CA ALA A 40 -9.47 4.40 3.59
C ALA A 40 -10.75 3.73 3.04
N ARG A 41 -10.68 2.42 2.81
CA ARG A 41 -11.79 1.60 2.32
C ARG A 41 -12.24 0.62 3.40
N ARG A 42 -13.55 0.45 3.60
CA ARG A 42 -14.07 -0.64 4.47
C ARG A 42 -13.86 -2.03 3.86
N SER A 43 -13.94 -2.12 2.53
CA SER A 43 -13.68 -3.38 1.82
C SER A 43 -12.18 -3.54 1.61
N ARG A 44 -11.61 -4.61 2.20
CA ARG A 44 -10.23 -5.05 1.97
C ARG A 44 -9.96 -5.26 0.49
N ASP A 45 -10.92 -5.81 -0.23
CA ASP A 45 -10.79 -6.11 -1.65
C ASP A 45 -10.61 -4.83 -2.48
N ARG A 46 -11.42 -3.80 -2.18
CA ARG A 46 -11.23 -2.48 -2.80
C ARG A 46 -9.87 -1.86 -2.46
N ALA A 47 -9.38 -2.03 -1.23
CA ALA A 47 -8.05 -1.54 -0.87
C ALA A 47 -6.93 -2.28 -1.64
N ARG A 48 -7.10 -3.58 -1.92
CA ARG A 48 -6.15 -4.34 -2.74
C ARG A 48 -6.18 -3.91 -4.20
N LEU A 49 -7.37 -3.68 -4.74
CA LEU A 49 -7.52 -3.14 -6.10
C LEU A 49 -6.84 -1.77 -6.25
N ASP A 50 -6.96 -0.92 -5.24
CA ASP A 50 -6.31 0.40 -5.20
C ASP A 50 -4.77 0.28 -5.17
N ALA A 51 -4.24 -0.64 -4.35
CA ALA A 51 -2.82 -0.99 -4.35
C ALA A 51 -2.35 -1.52 -5.72
N ALA A 52 -3.10 -2.45 -6.32
CA ALA A 52 -2.79 -3.02 -7.63
C ALA A 52 -2.83 -1.96 -8.75
N ALA A 53 -3.82 -1.06 -8.72
CA ALA A 53 -3.91 0.04 -9.66
C ALA A 53 -2.69 0.97 -9.56
N HIS A 54 -2.23 1.28 -8.35
CA HIS A 54 -1.01 2.07 -8.14
C HIS A 54 0.25 1.36 -8.64
N MET A 55 0.35 0.04 -8.46
CA MET A 55 1.49 -0.74 -8.99
C MET A 55 1.46 -0.81 -10.52
N ALA A 56 0.28 -0.84 -11.13
CA ALA A 56 0.12 -0.89 -12.58
C ALA A 56 0.31 0.48 -13.26
N ALA A 57 -0.09 1.55 -12.60
CA ALA A 57 0.01 2.92 -13.08
C ALA A 57 0.44 3.84 -11.93
N PRO A 58 1.73 3.85 -11.58
CA PRO A 58 2.23 4.81 -10.61
C PRO A 58 2.04 6.22 -11.19
N PRO A 59 1.54 7.18 -10.39
CA PRO A 59 1.45 8.56 -10.86
C PRO A 59 2.86 9.05 -11.18
N GLU A 60 3.03 9.59 -12.39
CA GLU A 60 4.25 10.29 -12.76
C GLU A 60 4.47 11.43 -11.75
N ARG A 61 5.60 11.41 -11.05
CA ARG A 61 5.96 12.46 -10.11
C ARG A 61 6.64 13.58 -10.92
N PRO A 62 6.12 14.82 -10.95
CA PRO A 62 6.82 15.95 -11.54
C PRO A 62 8.07 16.34 -10.72
#